data_AF-A0A5N5SUY6-F1
#
_entry.id   AF-A0A5N5SUY6-F1
#
_cell.length_a   1.000
_cell.length_b   1.000
_cell.length_c   1.000
_cell.angle_alpha   90.00
_cell.angle_beta   90.00
_cell.angle_gamma   90.00
#
_symmetry.space_group_name_H-M   'P 1'
#
loop_
_entity.id
_entity.type
_entity.pdbx_description
1 polymer ?
#
loop_
_entity_poly.entity_id
_entity_poly.type
_entity_poly.pdbx_seq_one_letter_code
_entity_poly.pdbx_strand_id
1 'polypeptide(L)'
;MTNVFQNKIDMVSSLKEIEIAYNLLKSESEEPKSMHPLDEAYKKLKTDIEVLEESSDEFKMIHKYFKNTQVFSRFSYSICCVQKVFKINRHGEEEQFSSFKKLHNRQLLWHGSRLTNFVGILSQFQLLFSLLLG
;
A
#
# COMPACT_ATOMS: atom_id res chain seq x y z
N MET A 1 -16.60 -24.97 -7.14
CA MET A 1 -17.80 -24.20 -6.70
C MET A 1 -17.46 -23.01 -5.79
N THR A 2 -16.22 -22.88 -5.31
CA THR A 2 -15.72 -21.77 -4.47
C THR A 2 -15.38 -20.48 -5.24
N ASN A 3 -15.07 -20.57 -6.55
CA ASN A 3 -14.64 -19.41 -7.34
C ASN A 3 -15.67 -18.30 -7.47
N VAL A 4 -16.96 -18.60 -7.63
CA VAL A 4 -17.98 -17.55 -7.84
C VAL A 4 -18.18 -16.74 -6.55
N PHE A 5 -18.15 -17.39 -5.40
CA PHE A 5 -18.32 -16.72 -4.10
C PHE A 5 -17.11 -15.84 -3.79
N GLN A 6 -15.89 -16.36 -3.96
CA GLN A 6 -14.67 -15.58 -3.77
C GLN A 6 -14.61 -14.38 -4.73
N ASN A 7 -14.94 -14.57 -6.01
CA ASN A 7 -14.96 -13.49 -6.98
C ASN A 7 -15.97 -12.38 -6.60
N LYS A 8 -17.13 -12.75 -6.06
CA LYS A 8 -18.11 -11.76 -5.57
C LYS A 8 -17.61 -11.01 -4.34
N ILE A 9 -16.93 -11.68 -3.41
CA ILE A 9 -16.30 -11.04 -2.25
C ILE A 9 -15.22 -10.05 -2.71
N ASP A 10 -14.36 -10.45 -3.63
CA ASP A 10 -13.27 -9.61 -4.14
C ASP A 10 -13.83 -8.40 -4.90
N MET A 11 -14.91 -8.59 -5.65
CA MET A 11 -15.63 -7.51 -6.33
C MET A 11 -16.21 -6.51 -5.33
N VAL A 12 -16.96 -6.98 -4.33
CA VAL A 12 -17.55 -6.12 -3.29
C VAL A 12 -16.47 -5.37 -2.50
N SER A 13 -15.36 -6.06 -2.18
CA SER A 13 -14.21 -5.44 -1.51
C SER A 13 -13.60 -4.32 -2.37
N SER A 14 -13.44 -4.55 -3.67
CA SER A 14 -12.92 -3.52 -4.58
C SER A 14 -13.86 -2.32 -4.71
N LEU A 15 -15.18 -2.55 -4.73
CA LEU A 15 -16.18 -1.48 -4.79
C LEU A 15 -16.16 -0.61 -3.53
N LYS A 16 -15.99 -1.22 -2.35
CA LYS A 16 -15.84 -0.50 -1.09
C LYS A 16 -14.63 0.43 -1.11
N GLU A 17 -13.49 -0.03 -1.61
CA GLU A 17 -12.27 0.80 -1.71
C GLU A 17 -12.46 1.99 -2.68
N ILE A 18 -13.18 1.79 -3.79
CA ILE A 18 -13.52 2.86 -4.73
C ILE A 18 -14.44 3.90 -4.04
N GLU A 19 -15.41 3.45 -3.25
CA GLU A 19 -16.29 4.34 -2.50
C GLU A 19 -15.51 5.18 -1.48
N ILE A 20 -14.56 4.58 -0.77
CA ILE A 20 -13.66 5.30 0.15
C ILE A 20 -12.87 6.37 -0.60
N ALA A 21 -12.27 6.02 -1.75
CA ALA A 21 -11.53 6.98 -2.56
C ALA A 21 -12.42 8.13 -3.05
N TYR A 22 -13.65 7.84 -3.47
CA TYR A 22 -14.61 8.84 -3.91
C TYR A 22 -15.02 9.78 -2.77
N ASN A 23 -15.32 9.24 -1.59
CA ASN A 23 -15.67 10.02 -0.41
C ASN A 23 -14.50 10.88 0.07
N LEU A 24 -13.27 10.37 -0.02
CA LEU A 24 -12.07 11.13 0.29
C LEU A 24 -11.92 12.31 -0.67
N LEU A 25 -12.08 12.11 -1.98
CA LEU A 25 -12.01 13.20 -2.96
C LEU A 25 -13.12 14.24 -2.76
N LYS A 26 -14.36 13.79 -2.50
CA LYS A 26 -15.54 14.65 -2.31
C LYS A 26 -15.54 15.40 -0.97
N SER A 27 -14.78 14.93 0.03
CA SER A 27 -14.69 15.61 1.31
C SER A 27 -14.22 17.05 1.11
N GLU A 28 -14.96 17.99 1.68
CA GLU A 28 -14.65 19.41 1.57
C GLU A 28 -13.34 19.67 2.32
N SER A 29 -12.34 20.21 1.63
CA SER A 29 -11.09 20.60 2.26
C SER A 29 -11.30 21.96 2.92
N GLU A 30 -10.85 22.12 4.17
CA GLU A 30 -10.74 23.42 4.84
C GLU A 30 -9.59 24.29 4.26
N GLU A 31 -8.95 23.79 3.19
CA GLU A 31 -7.77 24.38 2.58
C GLU A 31 -8.16 25.52 1.61
N PRO A 32 -7.29 26.52 1.44
CA PRO A 32 -7.56 27.63 0.54
C PRO A 32 -7.76 27.13 -0.89
N LYS A 33 -8.81 27.64 -1.56
CA LYS A 33 -9.16 27.35 -2.98
C LYS A 33 -8.03 27.62 -4.00
N SER A 34 -6.90 28.18 -3.56
CA SER A 34 -5.72 28.45 -4.39
C SER A 34 -4.74 27.27 -4.50
N MET A 35 -4.93 26.18 -3.76
CA MET A 35 -4.04 25.02 -3.81
C MET A 35 -4.28 24.17 -5.06
N HIS A 36 -3.21 23.55 -5.58
CA HIS A 36 -3.34 22.67 -6.75
C HIS A 36 -4.16 21.41 -6.37
N PRO A 37 -5.08 20.95 -7.23
CA PRO A 37 -5.95 19.81 -6.91
C PRO A 37 -5.21 18.51 -6.55
N LEU A 38 -4.02 18.29 -7.12
CA LEU A 38 -3.20 17.13 -6.77
C LEU A 38 -2.64 17.23 -5.35
N ASP A 39 -2.22 18.42 -4.92
CA ASP A 39 -1.65 18.61 -3.59
C ASP A 39 -2.75 18.54 -2.53
N GLU A 40 -3.96 18.99 -2.87
CA GLU A 40 -5.15 18.79 -2.05
C GLU A 40 -5.44 17.29 -1.87
N ALA A 41 -5.46 16.52 -2.97
CA ALA A 41 -5.67 15.08 -2.92
C ALA A 41 -4.57 14.34 -2.13
N TYR A 42 -3.31 14.77 -2.27
CA TYR A 42 -2.18 14.23 -1.51
C TYR A 42 -2.33 14.48 0.00
N LYS A 43 -2.64 15.72 0.41
CA LYS A 43 -2.89 16.06 1.81
C LYS A 43 -4.00 15.22 2.43
N LYS A 44 -5.07 14.95 1.68
CA LYS A 44 -6.19 14.12 2.14
C LYS A 44 -5.78 12.67 2.45
N LEU A 45 -4.68 12.16 1.88
CA LEU A 45 -4.14 10.83 2.21
C LEU A 45 -3.51 10.75 3.61
N LYS A 46 -3.16 11.90 4.23
CA LYS A 46 -2.54 11.98 5.57
C LYS A 46 -1.34 11.03 5.71
N THR A 47 -0.50 11.02 4.68
CA THR A 47 0.62 10.10 4.54
C THR A 47 1.76 10.83 3.86
N ASP A 48 2.94 10.77 4.45
CA ASP A 48 4.18 11.23 3.85
C ASP A 48 4.72 10.15 2.91
N ILE A 49 4.98 10.54 1.67
CA ILE A 49 5.49 9.66 0.61
C ILE A 49 6.77 10.28 0.08
N GLU A 50 7.90 9.62 0.35
CA GLU A 50 9.23 10.05 -0.09
C GLU A 50 9.76 9.11 -1.18
N VAL A 51 10.40 9.66 -2.20
CA VAL A 51 11.06 8.86 -3.24
C VAL A 51 12.41 8.39 -2.72
N LEU A 52 12.64 7.08 -2.73
CA LEU A 52 13.92 6.52 -2.34
C LEU A 52 14.88 6.55 -3.54
N GLU A 53 16.08 7.09 -3.33
CA GLU A 53 17.12 7.12 -4.36
C GLU A 53 17.66 5.71 -4.66
N GLU A 54 17.92 5.43 -5.94
CA GLU A 54 18.42 4.13 -6.40
C GLU A 54 19.84 3.82 -5.89
N SER A 55 20.60 4.86 -5.53
CA SER A 55 21.94 4.80 -4.93
C SER A 55 21.92 4.36 -3.45
N SER A 56 20.78 4.52 -2.77
CA SER A 56 20.64 4.28 -1.33
C SER A 56 20.79 2.80 -0.99
N ASP A 57 21.37 2.51 0.17
CA ASP A 57 21.52 1.15 0.67
C ASP A 57 20.18 0.49 0.99
N GLU A 58 19.17 1.27 1.39
CA GLU A 58 17.79 0.80 1.56
C GLU A 58 17.23 0.29 0.23
N PHE A 59 17.47 1.01 -0.87
CA PHE A 59 17.01 0.61 -2.20
C PHE A 59 17.67 -0.69 -2.64
N LYS A 60 19.00 -0.79 -2.46
CA LYS A 60 19.76 -2.02 -2.77
C LYS A 60 19.26 -3.21 -1.95
N MET A 61 18.93 -3.01 -0.67
CA MET A 61 18.37 -4.05 0.19
C MET A 61 17.02 -4.54 -0.33
N ILE A 62 16.10 -3.62 -0.66
CA ILE A 62 14.78 -3.96 -1.21
C ILE A 62 14.92 -4.67 -2.56
N HIS A 63 15.79 -4.16 -3.44
CA HIS A 63 16.04 -4.77 -4.74
C HIS A 63 16.61 -6.20 -4.59
N LYS A 64 17.56 -6.41 -3.68
CA LYS A 64 18.08 -7.75 -3.35
C LYS A 64 17.00 -8.65 -2.76
N TYR A 65 16.17 -8.13 -1.85
CA TYR A 65 15.07 -8.89 -1.26
C TYR A 65 14.09 -9.35 -2.34
N PHE A 66 13.69 -8.44 -3.23
CA PHE A 66 12.82 -8.74 -4.36
C PHE A 66 13.41 -9.81 -5.28
N LYS A 67 14.68 -9.66 -5.69
CA LYS A 67 15.38 -10.65 -6.54
C LYS A 67 15.47 -12.02 -5.89
N ASN A 68 15.70 -12.08 -4.57
CA ASN A 68 15.82 -13.34 -3.84
C ASN A 68 14.47 -14.03 -3.62
N THR A 69 13.39 -13.27 -3.43
CA THR A 69 12.03 -13.81 -3.23
C THR A 69 11.22 -13.93 -4.52
N GLN A 70 11.81 -13.60 -5.68
CA GLN A 70 11.21 -13.89 -6.98
C GLN A 70 11.10 -15.41 -7.14
N VAL A 71 9.97 -15.96 -6.68
CA VAL A 71 9.57 -17.32 -7.01
C VAL A 71 9.52 -17.36 -8.53
N PHE A 72 10.36 -18.21 -9.12
CA PHE A 72 10.39 -18.53 -10.54
C PHE A 72 9.07 -19.24 -10.88
N SER A 73 7.97 -18.46 -10.89
CA SER A 73 6.67 -18.92 -11.30
C SER A 73 6.81 -19.34 -12.76
N ARG A 74 6.43 -20.60 -13.04
CA ARG A 74 6.52 -21.28 -14.33
C ARG A 74 5.56 -20.69 -15.38
N PHE A 75 5.51 -19.36 -15.50
CA PHE A 75 4.75 -18.62 -16.50
C PHE A 75 5.66 -17.52 -17.09
N SER A 76 6.45 -17.93 -18.07
CA SER A 76 6.73 -17.21 -19.32
C SER A 76 6.60 -15.66 -19.33
N TYR A 77 7.73 -15.01 -19.53
CA TYR A 77 7.94 -13.75 -20.27
C TYR A 77 7.54 -12.40 -19.66
N SER A 78 7.64 -12.20 -18.35
CA SER A 78 7.74 -10.83 -17.81
C SER A 78 8.74 -10.76 -16.67
N ILE A 79 9.92 -10.19 -16.97
CA ILE A 79 10.89 -9.82 -15.95
C ILE A 79 10.27 -8.63 -15.20
N CYS A 80 9.57 -8.88 -14.10
CA CYS A 80 9.17 -7.82 -13.20
C CYS A 80 10.43 -7.13 -12.69
N CYS A 81 10.56 -5.84 -12.98
CA CYS A 81 11.65 -4.98 -12.53
C CYS A 81 11.08 -3.95 -11.57
N VAL A 82 11.81 -3.66 -10.49
CA VAL A 82 11.46 -2.57 -9.59
C VAL A 82 11.76 -1.25 -10.31
N GLN A 83 10.74 -0.44 -10.58
CA GLN A 83 10.89 0.85 -11.25
C GLN A 83 11.12 2.00 -10.27
N LYS A 84 10.34 2.03 -9.18
CA LYS A 84 10.42 3.05 -8.14
C LYS A 84 10.16 2.42 -6.79
N VAL A 85 10.80 2.97 -5.77
CA VAL A 85 10.59 2.63 -4.37
C VAL A 85 10.21 3.91 -3.65
N PHE A 86 9.12 3.84 -2.91
CA PHE A 86 8.64 4.95 -2.11
C PHE A 86 8.69 4.54 -0.65
N LYS A 87 9.25 5.41 0.19
CA LYS A 87 9.16 5.31 1.64
C LYS A 87 7.88 5.98 2.07
N ILE A 88 7.06 5.25 2.81
CA ILE A 88 5.73 5.68 3.21
C ILE A 88 5.73 5.80 4.74
N ASN A 89 5.29 6.94 5.24
CA ASN A 89 5.05 7.17 6.66
C ASN A 89 3.64 7.68 6.87
N ARG A 90 2.81 6.90 7.55
CA ARG A 90 1.38 7.19 7.70
C ARG A 90 1.13 7.84 9.05
N HIS A 91 0.34 8.90 9.06
CA HIS A 91 0.10 9.65 10.29
C HIS A 91 -0.59 8.77 11.35
N GLY A 92 0.01 8.66 12.54
CA GLY A 92 -0.50 7.87 13.66
C GLY A 92 -0.19 6.36 13.60
N GLU A 93 0.42 5.85 12.52
CA GLU A 93 0.83 4.43 12.43
C GLU A 93 1.92 4.10 13.45
N GLU A 94 2.92 4.97 13.59
CA GLU A 94 4.03 4.73 14.51
C GLU A 94 3.57 4.60 15.97
N GLU A 95 2.59 5.43 16.37
CA GLU A 95 1.99 5.40 17.70
C GLU A 95 1.22 4.09 17.93
N GLN A 96 0.41 3.68 16.95
CA GLN A 96 -0.33 2.41 17.02
C GLN A 96 0.60 1.20 17.05
N PHE A 97 1.68 1.24 16.28
CA PHE A 97 2.66 0.16 16.20
C PHE A 97 3.63 0.13 17.40
N SER A 98 3.71 1.20 18.18
CA SER A 98 4.65 1.33 19.30
C SER A 98 4.59 0.17 20.31
N SER A 99 3.38 -0.32 20.60
CA SER A 99 3.13 -1.46 21.49
C SER A 99 3.76 -2.76 20.98
N PHE A 100 3.86 -2.92 19.66
CA PHE A 100 4.39 -4.13 19.00
C PHE A 100 5.90 -4.03 18.71
N LYS A 101 6.53 -2.85 18.88
CA LYS A 101 7.98 -2.65 18.68
C LYS A 101 8.84 -3.59 19.56
N LYS A 102 8.32 -4.02 20.71
CA LYS A 102 9.02 -4.92 21.65
C LYS A 102 8.96 -6.41 21.26
N LEU A 103 8.18 -6.78 20.26
CA LEU A 103 8.11 -8.17 19.80
C LEU A 103 9.41 -8.60 19.12
N HIS A 104 9.85 -9.83 19.39
CA HIS A 104 11.16 -10.35 19.00
C HIS A 104 11.23 -10.78 17.52
N ASN A 105 10.12 -11.18 16.91
CA ASN A 105 10.08 -11.68 15.53
C ASN A 105 9.46 -10.63 14.59
N ARG A 106 10.23 -9.63 14.20
CA ARG A 106 9.80 -8.61 13.23
C ARG A 106 10.36 -8.94 11.86
N GLN A 107 9.48 -9.03 10.87
CA GLN A 107 9.84 -9.40 9.50
C GLN A 107 9.30 -8.36 8.52
N LEU A 108 10.07 -8.08 7.48
CA LEU A 108 9.64 -7.29 6.34
C LEU A 108 8.99 -8.24 5.32
N LEU A 109 7.69 -8.09 5.09
CA LEU A 109 6.92 -8.99 4.23
C LEU A 109 6.34 -8.24 3.03
N TRP A 110 6.09 -8.97 1.94
CA TRP A 110 5.42 -8.43 0.75
C TRP A 110 3.91 -8.47 0.92
N HIS A 111 3.24 -7.36 0.62
CA HIS A 111 1.79 -7.29 0.50
C HIS A 111 1.44 -6.68 -0.87
N GLY A 112 0.89 -7.51 -1.76
CA GLY A 112 0.39 -7.06 -3.06
C GLY A 112 -1.10 -6.76 -3.00
N SER A 113 -1.51 -5.62 -3.55
CA SER A 113 -2.92 -5.23 -3.66
C SER A 113 -3.20 -4.57 -5.03
N ARG A 114 -4.48 -4.39 -5.36
CA ARG A 114 -4.90 -3.70 -6.59
C ARG A 114 -4.69 -2.19 -6.42
N LEU A 115 -4.34 -1.49 -7.51
CA LEU A 115 -4.10 -0.04 -7.49
C LEU A 115 -5.27 0.76 -6.89
N THR A 116 -6.51 0.36 -7.17
CA THR A 116 -7.74 0.98 -6.63
C THR A 116 -7.79 0.99 -5.11
N ASN A 117 -7.14 0.03 -4.46
CA ASN A 117 -7.20 -0.15 -3.02
C ASN A 117 -6.13 0.68 -2.30
N PHE A 118 -5.11 1.17 -3.01
CA PHE A 118 -4.00 1.90 -2.36
C PHE A 118 -4.46 3.21 -1.71
N VAL A 119 -5.52 3.86 -2.22
CA VAL A 119 -6.07 5.06 -1.59
C VAL A 119 -6.60 4.75 -0.19
N GLY A 120 -7.38 3.67 -0.03
CA GLY A 120 -7.85 3.22 1.28
C GLY A 120 -6.73 2.67 2.16
N ILE A 121 -5.78 1.94 1.58
CA ILE A 121 -4.61 1.43 2.30
C ILE A 121 -3.80 2.58 2.90
N LEU A 122 -3.50 3.64 2.14
CA LEU A 122 -2.71 4.77 2.62
C LEU A 122 -3.48 5.66 3.60
N SER A 123 -4.77 5.89 3.36
CA SER A 123 -5.57 6.82 4.18
C SER A 123 -6.12 6.22 5.48
N GLN A 124 -6.59 4.96 5.49
CA GLN A 124 -7.46 4.45 6.57
C GLN A 124 -6.93 3.22 7.33
N PHE A 125 -5.76 2.70 6.99
CA PHE A 125 -5.14 1.57 7.72
C PHE A 125 -5.92 0.27 7.58
N GLN A 126 -6.57 0.09 6.43
CA GLN A 126 -7.29 -1.14 6.14
C GLN A 126 -6.34 -2.18 5.53
N LEU A 127 -5.38 -2.66 6.32
CA LEU A 127 -4.84 -4.00 6.07
C LEU A 127 -5.89 -4.98 6.58
N LEU A 128 -6.78 -5.40 5.67
CA LEU A 128 -7.50 -6.65 5.85
C LEU A 128 -6.43 -7.72 6.05
N PHE A 129 -6.33 -8.23 7.29
CA PHE A 129 -5.56 -9.39 7.70
C PHE A 129 -5.99 -10.58 6.84
N SER A 130 -5.52 -10.63 5.60
CA SER A 130 -5.52 -11.85 4.80
C SER A 130 -4.34 -12.66 5.32
N LEU A 131 -4.67 -13.47 6.33
CA LEU A 131 -3.98 -14.67 6.78
C LEU A 131 -2.73 -15.01 5.95
N LEU A 132 -1.56 -14.66 6.48
CA LEU A 132 -0.35 -15.46 6.29
C LEU A 132 -0.20 -16.36 7.52
N LEU A 133 -1.13 -17.30 7.67
CA LEU A 133 -0.81 -18.61 8.23
C LEU A 133 -0.63 -19.53 7.03
N GLY A 134 0.63 -19.80 6.71
CA GLY A 134 1.00 -21.07 6.09
C GLY A 134 0.93 -22.19 7.12
#